data_AF-A0A9W6DHD8-F1
#
_entry.id   AF-A0A9W6DHD8-F1
#
_cell.length_a   1.000
_cell.length_b   1.000
_cell.length_c   1.000
_cell.angle_alpha   90.00
_cell.angle_beta   90.00
_cell.angle_gamma   90.00
#
_symmetry.space_group_name_H-M   'P 1'
#
loop_
_entity.id
_entity.type
_entity.pdbx_description
1 polymer ?
#
loop_
_entity_poly.entity_id
_entity_poly.type
_entity_poly.pdbx_seq_one_letter_code
_entity_poly.pdbx_strand_id
1 'polypeptide(L)'
;MIYSNNILEMHAKCWDYLINIQKIDKTFYFAPRKINNLNRLEQGYFFLGNDDYLDISFWDGSDTIEKIHNIAWGVKSNGRCFISISSKDNANKVKYLEELVHILNQRTGNDFCHIKETKWWYEYPEEVYFLDSLQSFLNKEKPIIDEYIKRHKEIGINMLNSEFNKQYVLKRLQQNDNIKFEEKKRQEGIVSVSPSSYVKVLHHNELQNAMVEYLNSDSNNKSVTSEVDKVDITVKTITGETIFYELKTCDVKNAIRLAIGQLLEYCHYPDKNKADKLVIVTKYKPSRIIISYIQHIRHIYKIPIYYQQFDMNEKHLSDFY
;
A
#
# COMPACT_ATOMS: atom_id res chain seq x y z
N MET A 1 10.27 17.36 -10.21
CA MET A 1 11.29 16.28 -10.11
C MET A 1 10.54 14.97 -10.20
N ILE A 2 10.83 14.15 -11.21
CA ILE A 2 10.32 12.78 -11.34
C ILE A 2 10.69 12.08 -10.03
N TYR A 3 9.73 11.51 -9.28
CA TYR A 3 10.07 10.61 -8.18
C TYR A 3 11.10 9.64 -8.73
N SER A 4 12.35 9.75 -8.27
CA SER A 4 13.32 8.72 -8.53
C SER A 4 12.78 7.49 -7.84
N ASN A 5 12.08 6.63 -8.59
CA ASN A 5 11.63 5.33 -8.15
C ASN A 5 12.87 4.45 -7.98
N ASN A 6 13.74 4.82 -7.05
CA ASN A 6 14.97 4.10 -6.80
C ASN A 6 14.56 2.73 -6.25
N ILE A 7 15.05 1.67 -6.89
CA ILE A 7 14.73 0.30 -6.48
C ILE A 7 15.08 0.04 -5.01
N LEU A 8 16.10 0.72 -4.48
CA LEU A 8 16.46 0.67 -3.05
C LEU A 8 15.38 1.22 -2.14
N GLU A 9 14.75 2.33 -2.54
CA GLU A 9 13.61 2.89 -1.80
C GLU A 9 12.42 1.92 -1.85
N MET A 10 12.20 1.26 -2.99
CA MET A 10 11.15 0.23 -3.11
C MET A 10 11.44 -0.99 -2.24
N HIS A 11 12.70 -1.43 -2.14
CA HIS A 11 13.10 -2.49 -1.21
C HIS A 11 12.77 -2.11 0.24
N ALA A 12 13.16 -0.93 0.68
CA ALA A 12 12.88 -0.45 2.04
C ALA A 12 11.38 -0.37 2.30
N LYS A 13 10.61 0.27 1.41
CA LYS A 13 9.15 0.38 1.52
C LYS A 13 8.45 -0.97 1.55
N CYS A 14 8.86 -1.93 0.71
CA CYS A 14 8.30 -3.28 0.73
C CYS A 14 8.66 -4.02 2.03
N TRP A 15 9.88 -3.86 2.53
CA TRP A 15 10.31 -4.47 3.78
C TRP A 15 9.49 -3.96 4.96
N ASP A 16 9.40 -2.64 5.13
CA ASP A 16 8.62 -2.02 6.20
C ASP A 16 7.14 -2.41 6.11
N TYR A 17 6.60 -2.42 4.89
CA TYR A 17 5.23 -2.83 4.63
C TYR A 17 4.95 -4.27 5.09
N LEU A 18 5.79 -5.25 4.70
CA LEU A 18 5.61 -6.65 5.08
C LEU A 18 5.91 -6.92 6.57
N ILE A 19 6.88 -6.22 7.16
CA ILE A 19 7.16 -6.27 8.60
C ILE A 19 5.97 -5.77 9.40
N ASN A 20 5.33 -4.68 8.97
CA ASN A 20 4.17 -4.14 9.66
C ASN A 20 2.96 -5.09 9.60
N ILE A 21 2.78 -5.83 8.49
CA ILE A 21 1.80 -6.92 8.42
C ILE A 21 2.15 -8.01 9.44
N GLN A 22 3.41 -8.46 9.47
CA GLN A 22 3.87 -9.52 10.39
C GLN A 22 3.79 -9.12 11.88
N LYS A 23 3.93 -7.83 12.21
CA LYS A 23 3.76 -7.34 13.59
C LYS A 23 2.35 -7.63 14.11
N ILE A 24 1.35 -7.54 13.22
CA ILE A 24 -0.07 -7.77 13.52
C ILE A 24 -0.39 -9.26 13.42
N ASP A 25 -0.01 -9.90 12.31
CA ASP A 25 -0.19 -11.33 12.08
C ASP A 25 1.15 -12.06 12.20
N LYS A 26 1.38 -12.66 13.37
CA LYS A 26 2.62 -13.42 13.66
C LYS A 26 2.76 -14.70 12.82
N THR A 27 1.71 -15.09 12.10
CA THR A 27 1.70 -16.24 11.19
C THR A 27 1.94 -15.84 9.73
N PHE A 28 1.99 -14.53 9.44
CA PHE A 28 2.35 -14.01 8.13
C PHE A 28 3.86 -14.09 7.92
N TYR A 29 4.29 -14.81 6.88
CA TYR A 29 5.70 -15.00 6.53
C TYR A 29 5.95 -14.60 5.07
N PHE A 30 7.14 -14.08 4.81
CA PHE A 30 7.62 -13.70 3.49
C PHE A 30 9.09 -14.08 3.34
N ALA A 31 9.57 -14.21 2.10
CA ALA A 31 10.91 -14.64 1.77
C ALA A 31 11.82 -13.44 1.42
N PRO A 32 12.66 -12.97 2.34
CA PRO A 32 13.70 -12.01 2.02
C PRO A 32 14.88 -12.68 1.33
N ARG A 33 15.84 -11.88 0.85
CA ARG A 33 17.10 -12.36 0.27
C ARG A 33 17.80 -13.31 1.25
N LYS A 34 18.05 -14.56 0.86
CA LYS A 34 18.67 -15.56 1.74
C LYS A 34 20.20 -15.49 1.75
N ILE A 35 20.78 -15.19 0.58
CA ILE A 35 22.23 -15.16 0.35
C ILE A 35 22.68 -13.72 0.17
N ASN A 36 23.67 -13.29 0.95
CA ASN A 36 24.20 -11.93 0.91
C ASN A 36 25.42 -11.80 0.00
N ASN A 37 25.25 -12.09 -1.29
CA ASN A 37 26.32 -11.87 -2.26
C ASN A 37 26.56 -10.36 -2.45
N LEU A 38 27.82 -9.97 -2.61
CA LEU A 38 28.24 -8.58 -2.84
C LEU A 38 27.80 -7.59 -1.76
N ASN A 39 27.55 -8.04 -0.53
CA ASN A 39 27.06 -7.19 0.57
C ASN A 39 25.79 -6.41 0.20
N ARG A 40 24.90 -7.04 -0.57
CA ARG A 40 23.66 -6.45 -1.07
C ARG A 40 22.66 -6.17 0.07
N LEU A 41 22.68 -6.93 1.16
CA LEU A 41 21.82 -6.65 2.32
C LEU A 41 22.22 -5.33 2.99
N GLU A 42 23.51 -5.07 3.17
CA GLU A 42 24.05 -3.84 3.75
C GLU A 42 23.75 -2.62 2.88
N GLN A 43 23.62 -2.84 1.57
CA GLN A 43 23.21 -1.80 0.61
C GLN A 43 21.69 -1.57 0.57
N GLY A 44 20.88 -2.34 1.31
CA GLY A 44 19.43 -2.19 1.36
C GLY A 44 18.62 -3.10 0.43
N TYR A 45 19.24 -4.07 -0.27
CA TYR A 45 18.53 -5.04 -1.11
C TYR A 45 17.95 -6.18 -0.28
N PHE A 46 16.89 -5.89 0.47
CA PHE A 46 16.25 -6.85 1.40
C PHE A 46 15.60 -8.06 0.71
N PHE A 47 15.29 -7.96 -0.58
CA PHE A 47 14.65 -9.00 -1.38
C PHE A 47 15.56 -9.46 -2.53
N LEU A 48 15.21 -10.57 -3.20
CA LEU A 48 15.89 -10.93 -4.45
C LEU A 48 15.66 -9.84 -5.50
N GLY A 49 16.56 -9.74 -6.47
CA GLY A 49 16.59 -8.64 -7.42
C GLY A 49 17.97 -8.01 -7.56
N ASN A 50 18.01 -6.89 -8.29
CA ASN A 50 19.19 -6.10 -8.61
C ASN A 50 18.80 -4.61 -8.72
N ASP A 51 19.60 -3.82 -9.43
CA ASP A 51 19.40 -2.38 -9.60
C ASP A 51 18.18 -2.03 -10.46
N ASP A 52 17.62 -3.00 -11.19
CA ASP A 52 16.51 -2.82 -12.13
C ASP A 52 15.18 -3.35 -11.61
N TYR A 53 15.20 -4.28 -10.66
CA TYR A 53 13.98 -4.89 -10.12
C TYR A 53 14.19 -5.53 -8.75
N LEU A 54 13.09 -5.77 -8.05
CA LEU A 54 13.03 -6.64 -6.88
C LEU A 54 11.91 -7.67 -7.02
N ASP A 55 12.06 -8.77 -6.28
CA ASP A 55 11.21 -9.95 -6.35
C ASP A 55 10.94 -10.53 -4.95
N ILE A 56 9.67 -10.67 -4.60
CA ILE A 56 9.18 -11.07 -3.27
C ILE A 56 8.32 -12.33 -3.39
N SER A 57 8.75 -13.38 -2.72
CA SER A 57 7.97 -14.61 -2.55
C SER A 57 7.40 -14.74 -1.15
N PHE A 58 6.34 -15.54 -1.03
CA PHE A 58 5.72 -15.93 0.24
C PHE A 58 5.80 -17.44 0.48
N TRP A 59 6.59 -18.12 -0.35
CA TRP A 59 6.82 -19.57 -0.32
C TRP A 59 8.31 -19.87 -0.50
N ASP A 60 8.74 -21.00 0.03
CA ASP A 60 10.09 -21.50 -0.14
C ASP A 60 10.19 -22.35 -1.41
N GLY A 61 10.54 -21.70 -2.51
CA GLY A 61 10.83 -22.34 -3.79
C GLY A 61 11.70 -21.44 -4.66
N SER A 62 12.66 -22.02 -5.37
CA SER A 62 13.53 -21.30 -6.30
C SER A 62 13.61 -21.97 -7.66
N ASP A 63 13.75 -21.14 -8.69
CA ASP A 63 14.28 -21.50 -10.00
C ASP A 63 15.77 -21.19 -10.00
N THR A 64 16.58 -22.22 -9.78
CA THR A 64 18.03 -22.08 -9.60
C THR A 64 18.75 -21.65 -10.88
N ILE A 65 18.19 -21.92 -12.05
CA ILE A 65 18.76 -21.51 -13.34
C ILE A 65 18.45 -20.02 -13.60
N GLU A 66 17.22 -19.58 -13.38
CA GLU A 66 16.85 -18.16 -13.55
C GLU A 66 17.24 -17.30 -12.33
N LYS A 67 17.65 -17.91 -11.22
CA LYS A 67 18.06 -17.28 -9.96
C LYS A 67 16.98 -16.39 -9.33
N ILE A 68 15.74 -16.82 -9.45
CA ILE A 68 14.54 -16.16 -8.90
C ILE A 68 13.71 -17.14 -8.09
N HIS A 69 12.66 -16.66 -7.43
CA HIS A 69 11.68 -17.54 -6.82
C HIS A 69 10.83 -18.25 -7.88
N ASN A 70 10.25 -19.40 -7.54
CA ASN A 70 9.32 -20.07 -8.45
C ASN A 70 8.04 -19.26 -8.66
N ILE A 71 7.58 -18.56 -7.64
CA ILE A 71 6.38 -17.72 -7.66
C ILE A 71 6.69 -16.46 -6.86
N ALA A 72 6.51 -15.29 -7.45
CA ALA A 72 6.73 -14.04 -6.75
C ALA A 72 5.98 -12.86 -7.37
N TRP A 73 5.75 -11.87 -6.52
CA TRP A 73 5.40 -10.52 -6.94
C TRP A 73 6.68 -9.70 -7.07
N GLY A 74 6.77 -8.86 -8.09
CA GLY A 74 7.94 -8.02 -8.33
C GLY A 74 7.60 -6.62 -8.82
N VAL A 75 8.58 -5.73 -8.72
CA VAL A 75 8.51 -4.36 -9.23
C VAL A 75 9.85 -3.97 -9.86
N LYS A 76 9.79 -3.27 -11.00
CA LYS A 76 10.94 -2.70 -11.70
C LYS A 76 11.26 -1.30 -11.18
N SER A 77 12.48 -0.81 -11.42
CA SER A 77 12.92 0.55 -11.06
C SER A 77 12.08 1.67 -11.70
N ASN A 78 11.35 1.38 -12.77
CA ASN A 78 10.38 2.33 -13.35
C ASN A 78 9.00 2.30 -12.68
N GLY A 79 8.79 1.46 -11.66
CA GLY A 79 7.53 1.32 -10.93
C GLY A 79 6.57 0.26 -11.51
N ARG A 80 6.87 -0.35 -12.65
CA ARG A 80 6.01 -1.38 -13.23
C ARG A 80 6.05 -2.66 -12.40
N CYS A 81 4.87 -3.16 -12.05
CA CYS A 81 4.72 -4.33 -11.20
C CYS A 81 4.29 -5.55 -12.00
N PHE A 82 4.71 -6.72 -11.54
CA PHE A 82 4.40 -7.98 -12.20
C PHE A 82 4.28 -9.13 -11.20
N ILE A 83 3.64 -10.20 -11.63
CA ILE A 83 3.72 -11.52 -11.00
C ILE A 83 4.56 -12.39 -11.91
N SER A 84 5.58 -13.04 -11.36
CA SER A 84 6.44 -13.97 -12.09
C SER A 84 6.25 -15.38 -11.57
N ILE A 85 6.02 -16.32 -12.48
CA ILE A 85 5.97 -17.76 -12.22
C ILE A 85 7.01 -18.44 -13.12
N SER A 86 7.96 -19.19 -12.55
CA SER A 86 9.10 -19.77 -13.30
C SER A 86 9.59 -21.09 -12.70
N SER A 87 9.95 -22.05 -13.55
CA SER A 87 10.75 -23.22 -13.13
C SER A 87 11.54 -23.85 -14.28
N LYS A 88 12.51 -23.10 -14.80
CA LYS A 88 13.43 -23.59 -15.83
C LYS A 88 14.28 -24.77 -15.37
N ASP A 89 14.53 -24.87 -14.07
CA ASP A 89 15.36 -25.91 -13.47
C ASP A 89 14.67 -27.26 -13.26
N ASN A 90 13.34 -27.36 -13.43
CA ASN A 90 12.62 -28.59 -13.11
C ASN A 90 11.33 -28.77 -13.95
N ALA A 91 11.37 -29.73 -14.88
CA ALA A 91 10.25 -30.03 -15.79
C ALA A 91 8.96 -30.50 -15.07
N ASN A 92 9.07 -31.14 -13.90
CA ASN A 92 7.87 -31.54 -13.14
C ASN A 92 7.20 -30.33 -12.48
N LYS A 93 7.98 -29.37 -11.98
CA LYS A 93 7.46 -28.11 -11.47
C LYS A 93 6.82 -27.26 -12.58
N VAL A 94 7.32 -27.32 -13.82
CA VAL A 94 6.70 -26.59 -14.95
C VAL A 94 5.23 -26.96 -15.12
N LYS A 95 4.91 -28.25 -15.17
CA LYS A 95 3.51 -28.72 -15.34
C LYS A 95 2.59 -28.26 -14.20
N TYR A 96 3.13 -28.29 -12.98
CA TYR A 96 2.42 -27.80 -11.79
C TYR A 96 2.15 -26.30 -11.81
N LEU A 97 3.16 -25.52 -12.19
CA LEU A 97 3.04 -24.08 -12.27
C LEU A 97 2.13 -23.64 -13.43
N GLU A 98 2.10 -24.42 -14.52
CA GLU A 98 1.15 -24.21 -15.62
C GLU A 98 -0.31 -24.39 -15.16
N GLU A 99 -0.60 -25.44 -14.38
CA GLU A 99 -1.92 -25.63 -13.79
C GLU A 99 -2.28 -24.50 -12.81
N LEU A 100 -1.34 -24.06 -11.96
CA LEU A 100 -1.53 -22.90 -11.09
C LEU A 100 -1.89 -21.64 -11.88
N VAL A 101 -1.17 -21.37 -12.99
CA VAL A 101 -1.45 -20.23 -13.86
C VAL A 101 -2.87 -20.31 -14.41
N HIS A 102 -3.33 -21.50 -14.83
CA HIS A 102 -4.70 -21.69 -15.30
C HIS A 102 -5.73 -21.35 -14.21
N ILE A 103 -5.52 -21.82 -12.98
CA ILE A 103 -6.39 -21.53 -11.83
C ILE A 103 -6.40 -20.03 -11.52
N LEU A 104 -5.23 -19.38 -11.57
CA LEU A 104 -5.12 -17.93 -11.35
C LEU A 104 -5.92 -17.16 -12.40
N ASN A 105 -5.73 -17.46 -13.68
CA ASN A 105 -6.47 -16.81 -14.76
C ASN A 105 -7.99 -16.92 -14.56
N GLN A 106 -8.48 -18.11 -14.20
CA GLN A 106 -9.91 -18.33 -13.97
C GLN A 106 -10.44 -17.59 -12.74
N ARG A 107 -9.69 -17.56 -11.63
CA ARG A 107 -10.19 -17.04 -10.34
C ARG A 107 -9.99 -15.54 -10.17
N THR A 108 -8.96 -14.95 -10.79
CA THR A 108 -8.69 -13.51 -10.67
C THR A 108 -9.11 -12.72 -11.91
N GLY A 109 -9.31 -13.39 -13.05
CA GLY A 109 -9.53 -12.73 -14.34
C GLY A 109 -8.25 -12.09 -14.91
N ASN A 110 -7.09 -12.34 -14.32
CA ASN A 110 -5.81 -11.89 -14.86
C ASN A 110 -5.43 -12.73 -16.08
N ASP A 111 -4.80 -12.11 -17.07
CA ASP A 111 -4.27 -12.83 -18.23
C ASP A 111 -2.75 -12.97 -18.10
N PHE A 112 -2.30 -14.12 -17.60
CA PHE A 112 -0.87 -14.42 -17.51
C PHE A 112 -0.31 -14.78 -18.88
N CYS A 113 0.54 -13.92 -19.41
CA CYS A 113 1.27 -14.13 -20.65
C CYS A 113 2.31 -15.24 -20.51
N HIS A 114 2.30 -16.19 -21.44
CA HIS A 114 3.35 -17.20 -21.59
C HIS A 114 4.58 -16.55 -22.25
N ILE A 115 5.66 -16.38 -21.48
CA ILE A 115 6.90 -15.72 -21.96
C ILE A 115 7.81 -16.73 -22.66
N LYS A 116 7.92 -17.95 -22.10
CA LYS A 116 8.64 -19.11 -22.62
C LYS A 116 8.11 -20.36 -21.90
N GLU A 117 8.44 -21.54 -22.42
CA GLU A 117 7.94 -22.86 -21.92
C GLU A 117 7.98 -23.06 -20.41
N THR A 118 8.84 -22.34 -19.69
CA THR A 118 9.05 -22.49 -18.25
C THR A 118 8.75 -21.22 -17.45
N LYS A 119 8.09 -20.20 -18.05
CA LYS A 119 7.90 -18.88 -17.43
C LYS A 119 6.63 -18.16 -17.90
N TRP A 120 5.85 -17.68 -16.94
CA TRP A 120 4.61 -16.92 -17.13
C TRP A 120 4.61 -15.64 -16.32
N TRP A 121 4.16 -14.54 -16.94
CA TRP A 121 4.10 -13.22 -16.32
C TRP A 121 2.70 -12.63 -16.41
N TYR A 122 2.29 -11.95 -15.36
CA TYR A 122 1.19 -10.99 -15.39
C TYR A 122 1.74 -9.61 -15.06
N GLU A 123 1.44 -8.60 -15.88
CA GLU A 123 1.86 -7.21 -15.65
C GLU A 123 0.66 -6.40 -15.15
N TYR A 124 0.83 -5.70 -14.03
CA TYR A 124 -0.20 -4.80 -13.52
C TYR A 124 -0.29 -3.53 -14.39
N PRO A 125 -1.43 -2.83 -14.43
CA PRO A 125 -1.55 -1.56 -15.14
C PRO A 125 -0.50 -0.54 -14.66
N GLU A 126 0.08 0.23 -15.59
CA GLU A 126 1.24 1.10 -15.34
C GLU A 126 0.94 2.21 -14.31
N GLU A 127 -0.33 2.61 -14.19
CA GLU A 127 -0.81 3.63 -13.26
C GLU A 127 -0.93 3.14 -11.81
N VAL A 128 -0.82 1.83 -11.57
CA VAL A 128 -0.96 1.27 -10.22
C VAL A 128 0.33 1.47 -9.43
N TYR A 129 0.23 2.18 -8.30
CA TYR A 129 1.35 2.34 -7.39
C TYR A 129 1.79 0.99 -6.82
N PHE A 130 3.10 0.76 -6.71
CA PHE A 130 3.63 -0.58 -6.47
C PHE A 130 3.15 -1.22 -5.17
N LEU A 131 3.04 -0.46 -4.06
CA LEU A 131 2.51 -1.00 -2.80
C LEU A 131 1.03 -1.39 -2.91
N ASP A 132 0.25 -0.69 -3.72
CA ASP A 132 -1.14 -1.03 -3.97
C ASP A 132 -1.25 -2.34 -4.78
N SER A 133 -0.33 -2.55 -5.73
CA SER A 133 -0.25 -3.82 -6.45
C SER A 133 0.20 -4.99 -5.57
N LEU A 134 1.16 -4.76 -4.65
CA LEU A 134 1.58 -5.76 -3.66
C LEU A 134 0.42 -6.11 -2.71
N GLN A 135 -0.32 -5.11 -2.23
CA GLN A 135 -1.51 -5.33 -1.42
C GLN A 135 -2.59 -6.10 -2.20
N SER A 136 -2.80 -5.77 -3.48
CA SER A 136 -3.71 -6.54 -4.35
C SER A 136 -3.25 -7.98 -4.47
N PHE A 137 -1.95 -8.23 -4.68
CA PHE A 137 -1.36 -9.56 -4.73
C PHE A 137 -1.66 -10.38 -3.48
N LEU A 138 -1.45 -9.78 -2.30
CA LEU A 138 -1.72 -10.41 -1.01
C LEU A 138 -3.21 -10.76 -0.82
N ASN A 139 -4.11 -9.98 -1.39
CA ASN A 139 -5.55 -10.14 -1.20
C ASN A 139 -6.19 -11.09 -2.23
N LYS A 140 -5.67 -11.15 -3.44
CA LYS A 140 -6.30 -11.86 -4.56
C LYS A 140 -5.54 -13.13 -4.94
N GLU A 141 -4.28 -13.01 -5.33
CA GLU A 141 -3.49 -14.12 -5.85
C GLU A 141 -2.90 -15.00 -4.75
N LYS A 142 -2.32 -14.39 -3.70
CA LYS A 142 -1.65 -15.14 -2.62
C LYS A 142 -2.56 -16.20 -1.96
N PRO A 143 -3.83 -15.93 -1.60
CA PRO A 143 -4.69 -16.94 -0.98
C PRO A 143 -4.95 -18.15 -1.88
N ILE A 144 -5.05 -17.92 -3.20
CA ILE A 144 -5.24 -18.98 -4.19
C ILE A 144 -3.98 -19.84 -4.28
N ILE A 145 -2.81 -19.20 -4.33
CA ILE A 145 -1.52 -19.88 -4.39
C ILE A 145 -1.26 -20.66 -3.09
N ASP A 146 -1.57 -20.08 -1.93
CA ASP A 146 -1.47 -20.74 -0.62
C ASP A 146 -2.33 -22.02 -0.58
N GLU A 147 -3.58 -21.93 -1.05
CA GLU A 147 -4.49 -23.06 -1.13
C GLU A 147 -3.93 -24.17 -2.04
N TYR A 148 -3.42 -23.78 -3.21
CA TYR A 148 -2.89 -24.71 -4.19
C TYR A 148 -1.62 -25.42 -3.68
N ILE A 149 -0.66 -24.69 -3.10
CA ILE A 149 0.57 -25.26 -2.53
C ILE A 149 0.29 -26.19 -1.36
N LYS A 150 -0.69 -25.85 -0.49
CA LYS A 150 -1.04 -26.73 0.63
C LYS A 150 -1.59 -28.09 0.18
N ARG A 151 -2.24 -28.13 -0.99
CA ARG A 151 -2.81 -29.35 -1.59
C ARG A 151 -1.77 -30.19 -2.34
N HIS A 152 -0.63 -29.61 -2.74
CA HIS A 152 0.38 -30.25 -3.59
C HIS A 152 1.80 -30.05 -3.03
N LYS A 153 2.11 -30.76 -1.93
CA LYS A 153 3.37 -30.57 -1.17
C LYS A 153 4.58 -31.22 -1.84
N GLU A 154 4.36 -32.16 -2.74
CA GLU A 154 5.35 -33.05 -3.36
C GLU A 154 6.27 -32.36 -4.39
N ILE A 155 6.06 -31.08 -4.66
CA ILE A 155 6.64 -30.39 -5.83
C ILE A 155 7.83 -29.49 -5.45
N GLY A 156 8.13 -29.39 -4.16
CA GLY A 156 9.32 -28.69 -3.67
C GLY A 156 9.18 -27.17 -3.64
N ILE A 157 7.94 -26.67 -3.61
CA ILE A 157 7.61 -25.29 -3.23
C ILE A 157 6.83 -25.38 -1.91
N ASN A 158 7.41 -24.88 -0.82
CA ASN A 158 6.88 -25.10 0.53
C ASN A 158 6.28 -23.83 1.13
N MET A 159 5.30 -23.99 2.02
CA MET A 159 4.87 -22.89 2.90
C MET A 159 6.03 -22.46 3.79
N LEU A 160 6.19 -21.15 3.97
CA LEU A 160 7.10 -20.60 4.98
C LEU A 160 6.59 -20.91 6.40
N ASN A 161 7.51 -20.98 7.35
CA ASN A 161 7.20 -21.31 8.74
C ASN A 161 7.96 -20.41 9.73
N SER A 162 7.69 -20.58 11.02
CA SER A 162 8.29 -19.80 12.09
C SER A 162 9.83 -19.93 12.15
N GLU A 163 10.37 -21.11 11.84
CA GLU A 163 11.83 -21.33 11.83
C GLU A 163 12.50 -20.56 10.68
N PHE A 164 11.91 -20.63 9.48
CA PHE A 164 12.33 -19.81 8.34
C PHE A 164 12.31 -18.32 8.71
N ASN A 165 11.21 -17.87 9.32
CA ASN A 165 11.05 -16.49 9.73
C ASN A 165 12.11 -16.06 10.75
N LYS A 166 12.39 -16.91 11.74
CA LYS A 166 13.43 -16.67 12.74
C LYS A 166 14.79 -16.53 12.09
N GLN A 167 15.11 -17.43 11.16
CA GLN A 167 16.41 -17.49 10.48
C GLN A 167 16.66 -16.25 9.60
N TYR A 168 15.65 -15.82 8.84
CA TYR A 168 15.85 -14.84 7.77
C TYR A 168 15.22 -13.47 8.02
N VAL A 169 14.17 -13.36 8.83
CA VAL A 169 13.49 -12.08 9.08
C VAL A 169 13.85 -11.55 10.47
N LEU A 170 13.55 -12.30 11.52
CA LEU A 170 13.75 -11.84 12.91
C LEU A 170 15.21 -11.63 13.25
N LYS A 171 16.11 -12.51 12.78
CA LYS A 171 17.55 -12.34 12.95
C LYS A 171 18.05 -10.99 12.43
N ARG A 172 17.41 -10.43 11.39
CA ARG A 172 17.77 -9.14 10.80
C ARG A 172 17.23 -7.96 11.59
N LEU A 173 16.02 -8.08 12.14
CA LEU A 173 15.49 -7.09 13.07
C LEU A 173 16.39 -6.98 14.31
N GLN A 174 16.77 -8.13 14.90
CA GLN A 174 17.65 -8.17 16.07
C GLN A 174 19.04 -7.59 15.81
N GLN A 175 19.56 -7.67 14.57
CA GLN A 175 20.82 -7.02 14.19
C GLN A 175 20.69 -5.49 14.07
N ASN A 176 19.49 -4.98 13.75
CA ASN A 176 19.18 -3.56 13.70
C ASN A 176 18.76 -2.98 15.07
N ASP A 177 18.29 -3.83 16.00
CA ASP A 177 17.82 -3.46 17.35
C ASP A 177 18.93 -3.09 18.35
N ASN A 178 20.20 -3.02 17.92
CA ASN A 178 21.25 -2.29 18.66
C ASN A 178 20.99 -0.76 18.67
N ILE A 179 19.91 -0.30 18.03
CA ILE A 179 19.29 1.02 18.24
C ILE A 179 17.91 0.78 18.87
N LYS A 180 17.85 1.00 20.19
CA LYS A 180 16.75 0.67 21.12
C LYS A 180 15.33 1.04 20.64
N PHE A 181 14.40 0.09 20.75
CA PHE A 181 12.99 0.37 21.05
C PHE A 181 12.52 -0.50 22.21
N GLU A 182 12.19 0.13 23.35
CA GLU A 182 11.59 -0.53 24.51
C GLU A 182 10.11 -0.80 24.26
N GLU A 183 9.71 -2.07 24.25
CA GLU A 183 8.31 -2.48 24.19
C GLU A 183 7.61 -2.23 25.55
N LYS A 184 6.68 -1.27 25.58
CA LYS A 184 5.69 -1.17 26.68
C LYS A 184 4.51 -2.10 26.41
N LYS A 185 4.30 -3.07 27.31
CA LYS A 185 3.09 -3.93 27.37
C LYS A 185 1.80 -3.09 27.30
N ARG A 186 0.82 -3.54 26.50
CA ARG A 186 -0.58 -3.07 26.55
C ARG A 186 -1.56 -4.24 26.59
N GLN A 187 -2.71 -3.96 27.22
CA GLN A 187 -3.74 -4.86 27.74
C GLN A 187 -4.49 -5.71 26.71
N GLU A 188 -5.00 -6.83 27.19
CA GLU A 188 -5.87 -7.79 26.50
C GLU A 188 -7.26 -7.20 26.17
N GLY A 189 -7.69 -7.43 24.93
CA GLY A 189 -8.96 -7.00 24.36
C GLY A 189 -8.83 -6.99 22.84
N ILE A 190 -9.29 -8.05 22.17
CA ILE A 190 -9.11 -8.23 20.72
C ILE A 190 -9.96 -7.19 19.98
N VAL A 191 -9.31 -6.09 19.56
CA VAL A 191 -9.73 -5.30 18.40
C VAL A 191 -8.70 -5.58 17.32
N SER A 192 -9.03 -6.48 16.40
CA SER A 192 -8.19 -6.78 15.23
C SER A 192 -8.19 -5.58 14.30
N VAL A 193 -7.24 -4.67 14.47
CA VAL A 193 -6.96 -3.64 13.46
C VAL A 193 -6.34 -4.35 12.26
N SER A 194 -7.10 -4.50 11.18
CA SER A 194 -6.60 -5.07 9.92
C SER A 194 -5.31 -4.37 9.49
N PRO A 195 -4.29 -5.07 8.96
CA PRO A 195 -3.09 -4.46 8.39
C PRO A 195 -3.38 -3.38 7.34
N SER A 196 -4.48 -3.53 6.58
CA SER A 196 -4.98 -2.49 5.66
C SER A 196 -5.33 -1.18 6.37
N SER A 197 -5.85 -1.26 7.59
CA SER A 197 -6.25 -0.12 8.40
C SER A 197 -5.05 0.61 8.98
N TYR A 198 -4.00 -0.12 9.40
CA TYR A 198 -2.78 0.50 9.91
C TYR A 198 -2.00 1.25 8.82
N VAL A 199 -1.89 0.67 7.62
CA VAL A 199 -1.25 1.34 6.47
C VAL A 199 -2.07 2.53 6.00
N LYS A 200 -3.40 2.40 6.01
CA LYS A 200 -4.31 3.52 5.75
C LYS A 200 -4.06 4.67 6.72
N VAL A 201 -3.79 4.38 8.00
CA VAL A 201 -3.41 5.38 9.01
C VAL A 201 -2.06 6.02 8.69
N LEU A 202 -1.03 5.27 8.29
CA LEU A 202 0.28 5.85 7.94
C LEU A 202 0.22 6.77 6.72
N HIS A 203 -0.41 6.34 5.63
CA HIS A 203 -0.59 7.18 4.44
C HIS A 203 -1.48 8.39 4.73
N HIS A 204 -2.43 8.26 5.65
CA HIS A 204 -3.30 9.37 6.07
C HIS A 204 -2.48 10.39 6.87
N ASN A 205 -1.67 9.93 7.83
CA ASN A 205 -0.75 10.77 8.60
C ASN A 205 0.24 11.50 7.69
N GLU A 206 0.80 10.83 6.68
CA GLU A 206 1.74 11.45 5.73
C GLU A 206 1.06 12.57 4.93
N LEU A 207 -0.14 12.31 4.38
CA LEU A 207 -0.94 13.30 3.67
C LEU A 207 -1.30 14.48 4.58
N GLN A 208 -1.74 14.20 5.81
CA GLN A 208 -2.12 15.20 6.80
C GLN A 208 -0.95 16.09 7.16
N ASN A 209 0.20 15.54 7.50
CA ASN A 209 1.38 16.32 7.87
C ASN A 209 1.81 17.24 6.73
N ALA A 210 1.89 16.73 5.50
CA ALA A 210 2.26 17.52 4.34
C ALA A 210 1.26 18.66 4.06
N MET A 211 -0.03 18.39 4.23
CA MET A 211 -1.07 19.39 4.04
C MET A 211 -1.10 20.43 5.16
N VAL A 212 -0.86 20.04 6.41
CA VAL A 212 -0.75 20.97 7.55
C VAL A 212 0.44 21.92 7.35
N GLU A 213 1.58 21.43 6.88
CA GLU A 213 2.73 22.28 6.53
C GLU A 213 2.37 23.31 5.45
N TYR A 214 1.72 22.87 4.37
CA TYR A 214 1.25 23.76 3.31
C TYR A 214 0.29 24.83 3.85
N LEU A 215 -0.74 24.43 4.60
CA LEU A 215 -1.75 25.34 5.12
C LEU A 215 -1.18 26.34 6.13
N ASN A 216 -0.19 25.95 6.94
CA ASN A 216 0.48 26.86 7.86
C ASN A 216 1.38 27.89 7.15
N SER A 217 1.84 27.58 5.94
CA SER A 217 2.65 28.51 5.14
C SER A 217 1.82 29.57 4.42
N ASP A 218 0.50 29.38 4.29
CA ASP A 218 -0.41 30.31 3.65
C ASP A 218 -0.82 31.44 4.60
N SER A 219 -0.42 32.67 4.26
CA SER A 219 -0.69 33.88 5.06
C SER A 219 -2.18 34.26 5.13
N ASN A 220 -3.04 33.65 4.31
CA ASN A 220 -4.49 33.81 4.39
C ASN A 220 -5.12 32.97 5.52
N ASN A 221 -4.36 32.05 6.12
CA ASN A 221 -4.82 31.21 7.22
C ASN A 221 -4.42 31.84 8.56
N LYS A 222 -5.42 32.18 9.36
CA LYS A 222 -5.24 32.71 10.72
C LYS A 222 -4.81 31.61 11.68
N SER A 223 -5.36 30.40 11.54
CA SER A 223 -4.98 29.24 12.34
C SER A 223 -5.26 27.94 11.62
N VAL A 224 -4.37 26.97 11.77
CA VAL A 224 -4.52 25.59 11.31
C VAL A 224 -4.40 24.67 12.52
N THR A 225 -5.35 23.77 12.70
CA THR A 225 -5.34 22.76 13.77
C THR A 225 -5.65 21.39 13.19
N SER A 226 -4.94 20.35 13.64
CA SER A 226 -5.16 18.97 13.22
C SER A 226 -5.68 18.11 14.38
N GLU A 227 -6.52 17.12 14.08
CA GLU A 227 -7.01 16.10 15.04
C GLU A 227 -7.78 16.68 16.24
N VAL A 228 -8.50 17.79 16.03
CA VAL A 228 -9.35 18.41 17.07
C VAL A 228 -10.81 18.06 16.79
N ASP A 229 -11.53 17.60 17.81
CA ASP A 229 -12.94 17.20 17.71
C ASP A 229 -13.24 16.16 16.61
N LYS A 230 -12.25 15.27 16.35
CA LYS A 230 -12.27 14.22 15.31
C LYS A 230 -12.21 14.73 13.86
N VAL A 231 -12.03 16.03 13.64
CA VAL A 231 -11.77 16.58 12.30
C VAL A 231 -10.29 16.45 11.99
N ASP A 232 -9.96 15.90 10.82
CA ASP A 232 -8.57 15.72 10.38
C ASP A 232 -7.81 17.07 10.40
N ILE A 233 -8.32 18.09 9.68
CA ILE A 233 -7.75 19.44 9.71
C ILE A 233 -8.88 20.50 9.75
N THR A 234 -8.74 21.48 10.64
CA THR A 234 -9.57 22.69 10.68
C THR A 234 -8.72 23.91 10.37
N VAL A 235 -9.21 24.76 9.45
CA VAL A 235 -8.59 26.04 9.11
C VAL A 235 -9.57 27.16 9.45
N LYS A 236 -9.05 28.23 10.07
CA LYS A 236 -9.75 29.51 10.16
C LYS A 236 -9.00 30.52 9.31
N THR A 237 -9.67 31.13 8.36
CA THR A 237 -9.08 32.15 7.48
C THR A 237 -8.98 33.49 8.21
N ILE A 238 -8.15 34.39 7.69
CA ILE A 238 -8.11 35.79 8.16
C ILE A 238 -9.44 36.53 7.94
N THR A 239 -10.25 36.08 6.96
CA THR A 239 -11.57 36.64 6.67
C THR A 239 -12.66 36.14 7.63
N GLY A 240 -12.35 35.16 8.47
CA GLY A 240 -13.27 34.61 9.47
C GLY A 240 -14.00 33.33 9.05
N GLU A 241 -13.79 32.83 7.83
CA GLU A 241 -14.33 31.53 7.39
C GLU A 241 -13.65 30.38 8.15
N THR A 242 -14.44 29.39 8.55
CA THR A 242 -13.98 28.12 9.10
C THR A 242 -14.16 27.00 8.07
N ILE A 243 -13.09 26.26 7.81
CA ILE A 243 -13.06 25.17 6.82
C ILE A 243 -12.68 23.87 7.53
N PHE A 244 -13.49 22.83 7.34
CA PHE A 244 -13.15 21.47 7.75
C PHE A 244 -12.65 20.69 6.56
N TYR A 245 -11.50 20.02 6.75
CA TYR A 245 -10.93 19.10 5.80
C TYR A 245 -10.99 17.67 6.35
N GLU A 246 -11.39 16.74 5.49
CA GLU A 246 -11.42 15.31 5.75
C GLU A 246 -10.57 14.59 4.69
N LEU A 247 -9.53 13.92 5.15
CA LEU A 247 -8.50 13.32 4.30
C LEU A 247 -8.79 11.83 4.11
N LYS A 248 -8.61 11.34 2.88
CA LYS A 248 -8.73 9.92 2.53
C LYS A 248 -7.61 9.48 1.59
N THR A 249 -7.18 8.24 1.76
CA THR A 249 -6.07 7.62 1.01
C THR A 249 -6.54 6.61 -0.04
N CYS A 250 -7.84 6.59 -0.34
CA CYS A 250 -8.45 5.79 -1.40
C CYS A 250 -8.82 6.65 -2.62
N ASP A 251 -9.31 6.03 -3.69
CA ASP A 251 -9.79 6.74 -4.88
C ASP A 251 -10.87 7.78 -4.55
N VAL A 252 -11.00 8.79 -5.41
CA VAL A 252 -11.82 9.97 -5.14
C VAL A 252 -13.29 9.63 -4.91
N LYS A 253 -13.86 8.67 -5.65
CA LYS A 253 -15.28 8.30 -5.50
C LYS A 253 -15.54 7.68 -4.13
N ASN A 254 -14.68 6.76 -3.72
CA ASN A 254 -14.78 6.13 -2.40
C ASN A 254 -14.44 7.11 -1.27
N ALA A 255 -13.48 8.01 -1.47
CA ALA A 255 -13.19 9.08 -0.52
C ALA A 255 -14.43 9.94 -0.26
N ILE A 256 -15.12 10.37 -1.33
CA ILE A 256 -16.38 11.12 -1.22
C ILE A 256 -17.40 10.33 -0.40
N ARG A 257 -17.64 9.06 -0.74
CA ARG A 257 -18.60 8.20 -0.03
C ARG A 257 -18.30 8.10 1.47
N LEU A 258 -17.03 7.96 1.84
CA LEU A 258 -16.62 7.76 3.23
C LEU A 258 -16.62 9.08 4.03
N ALA A 259 -16.19 10.18 3.43
CA ALA A 259 -15.94 11.44 4.12
C ALA A 259 -17.21 12.29 4.36
N ILE A 260 -18.23 12.20 3.49
CA ILE A 260 -19.43 13.04 3.59
C ILE A 260 -20.10 12.93 4.97
N GLY A 261 -20.36 11.70 5.44
CA GLY A 261 -21.06 11.49 6.71
C GLY A 261 -20.27 12.03 7.90
N GLN A 262 -18.94 11.87 7.88
CA GLN A 262 -18.03 12.38 8.91
C GLN A 262 -18.07 13.90 8.97
N LEU A 263 -17.88 14.58 7.82
CA LEU A 263 -17.92 16.04 7.75
C LEU A 263 -19.25 16.63 8.20
N LEU A 264 -20.37 15.98 7.84
CA LEU A 264 -21.70 16.40 8.27
C LEU A 264 -21.88 16.26 9.79
N GLU A 265 -21.46 15.13 10.37
CA GLU A 265 -21.51 14.93 11.82
C GLU A 265 -20.66 15.98 12.55
N TYR A 266 -19.42 16.19 12.10
CA TYR A 266 -18.50 17.12 12.74
C TYR A 266 -19.03 18.56 12.69
N CYS A 267 -19.60 18.97 11.55
CA CYS A 267 -20.14 20.30 11.38
C CYS A 267 -21.42 20.53 12.20
N HIS A 268 -22.32 19.54 12.25
CA HIS A 268 -23.68 19.75 12.71
C HIS A 268 -24.01 19.20 14.10
N TYR A 269 -23.31 18.18 14.59
CA TYR A 269 -23.63 17.62 15.91
C TYR A 269 -23.15 18.53 17.06
N PRO A 270 -23.96 18.76 18.12
CA PRO A 270 -25.31 18.21 18.35
C PRO A 270 -26.47 19.01 17.73
N ASP A 271 -26.26 20.28 17.38
CA ASP A 271 -27.18 21.12 16.56
C ASP A 271 -26.49 22.49 16.32
N LYS A 272 -25.43 22.48 15.52
CA LYS A 272 -24.58 23.66 15.26
C LYS A 272 -24.27 23.79 13.77
N ASN A 273 -23.70 24.92 13.38
CA ASN A 273 -23.02 25.07 12.09
C ASN A 273 -21.59 25.53 12.41
N LYS A 274 -20.66 24.57 12.50
CA LYS A 274 -19.29 24.85 12.96
C LYS A 274 -18.33 25.26 11.85
N ALA A 275 -18.65 24.98 10.59
CA ALA A 275 -17.81 25.28 9.44
C ALA A 275 -18.63 25.84 8.27
N ASP A 276 -18.02 26.75 7.51
CA ASP A 276 -18.56 27.37 6.30
C ASP A 276 -18.31 26.52 5.06
N LYS A 277 -17.25 25.70 5.06
CA LYS A 277 -16.88 24.78 3.98
C LYS A 277 -16.49 23.41 4.51
N LEU A 278 -16.96 22.36 3.83
CA LEU A 278 -16.65 20.96 4.09
C LEU A 278 -15.85 20.42 2.90
N VAL A 279 -14.60 20.03 3.12
CA VAL A 279 -13.67 19.72 2.03
C VAL A 279 -13.16 18.31 2.17
N ILE A 280 -13.31 17.53 1.11
CA ILE A 280 -12.80 16.18 1.00
C ILE A 280 -11.47 16.24 0.24
N VAL A 281 -10.43 15.63 0.79
CA VAL A 281 -9.07 15.68 0.22
C VAL A 281 -8.53 14.29 -0.02
N THR A 282 -7.95 14.08 -1.20
CA THR A 282 -7.05 12.95 -1.47
C THR A 282 -5.82 13.40 -2.24
N LYS A 283 -4.82 12.52 -2.37
CA LYS A 283 -3.68 12.74 -3.26
C LYS A 283 -4.01 12.57 -4.76
N TYR A 284 -5.20 12.06 -5.09
CA TYR A 284 -5.56 11.67 -6.45
C TYR A 284 -6.28 12.80 -7.20
N LYS A 285 -5.91 12.99 -8.47
CA LYS A 285 -6.58 13.96 -9.34
C LYS A 285 -8.01 13.52 -9.66
N PRO A 286 -9.02 14.40 -9.57
CA PRO A 286 -10.40 14.04 -9.87
C PRO A 286 -10.62 13.98 -11.38
N SER A 287 -11.48 13.07 -11.84
CA SER A 287 -11.96 13.07 -13.22
C SER A 287 -13.11 14.06 -13.40
N ARG A 288 -13.41 14.44 -14.65
CA ARG A 288 -14.55 15.34 -14.98
C ARG A 288 -15.89 14.81 -14.47
N ILE A 289 -16.08 13.49 -14.49
CA ILE A 289 -17.29 12.83 -13.98
C ILE A 289 -17.41 13.03 -12.47
N ILE A 290 -16.30 12.92 -11.74
CA ILE A 290 -16.26 13.11 -10.28
C ILE A 290 -16.50 14.56 -9.89
N ILE A 291 -15.91 15.51 -10.64
CA ILE A 291 -16.18 16.95 -10.45
C ILE A 291 -17.68 17.23 -10.64
N SER A 292 -18.28 16.71 -11.72
CA SER A 292 -19.72 16.87 -11.99
C SER A 292 -20.57 16.28 -10.86
N TYR A 293 -20.14 15.14 -10.30
CA TYR A 293 -20.82 14.47 -9.21
C TYR A 293 -20.83 15.28 -7.91
N ILE A 294 -19.68 15.81 -7.46
CA ILE A 294 -19.63 16.60 -6.22
C ILE A 294 -20.39 17.93 -6.37
N GLN A 295 -20.33 18.55 -7.54
CA GLN A 295 -21.10 19.75 -7.88
C GLN A 295 -22.62 19.48 -7.84
N HIS A 296 -23.04 18.33 -8.35
CA HIS A 296 -24.43 17.91 -8.31
C HIS A 296 -24.94 17.71 -6.88
N ILE A 297 -24.15 17.06 -6.01
CA ILE A 297 -24.47 16.90 -4.59
C ILE A 297 -24.61 18.26 -3.91
N ARG A 298 -23.62 19.14 -4.08
CA ARG A 298 -23.64 20.51 -3.53
C ARG A 298 -24.88 21.28 -4.00
N HIS A 299 -25.25 21.12 -5.27
CA HIS A 299 -26.42 21.78 -5.84
C HIS A 299 -27.76 21.26 -5.29
N ILE A 300 -27.95 19.94 -5.23
CA ILE A 300 -29.23 19.34 -4.81
C ILE A 300 -29.45 19.54 -3.31
N TYR A 301 -28.45 19.19 -2.50
CA TYR A 301 -28.62 19.13 -1.05
C TYR A 301 -28.30 20.45 -0.35
N LYS A 302 -27.76 21.43 -1.08
CA LYS A 302 -27.38 22.75 -0.54
C LYS A 302 -26.38 22.66 0.62
N ILE A 303 -25.55 21.62 0.62
CA ILE A 303 -24.47 21.41 1.59
C ILE A 303 -23.19 22.04 0.99
N PRO A 304 -22.41 22.84 1.74
CA PRO A 304 -21.21 23.51 1.25
C PRO A 304 -20.02 22.55 1.14
N ILE A 305 -20.18 21.50 0.33
CA ILE A 305 -19.21 20.42 0.19
C ILE A 305 -18.39 20.54 -1.08
N TYR A 306 -17.09 20.32 -0.94
CA TYR A 306 -16.09 20.50 -2.00
C TYR A 306 -15.12 19.34 -2.03
N TYR A 307 -14.46 19.18 -3.17
CA TYR A 307 -13.32 18.30 -3.32
C TYR A 307 -12.07 19.11 -3.69
N GLN A 308 -10.93 18.75 -3.10
CA GLN A 308 -9.61 19.24 -3.52
C GLN A 308 -8.62 18.08 -3.61
N GLN A 309 -7.73 18.14 -4.60
CA GLN A 309 -6.54 17.30 -4.65
C GLN A 309 -5.42 18.02 -3.90
N PHE A 310 -4.74 17.31 -2.99
CA PHE A 310 -3.43 17.75 -2.52
C PHE A 310 -2.34 17.01 -3.28
N ASP A 311 -1.57 17.70 -4.11
CA ASP A 311 -0.47 17.10 -4.84
C ASP A 311 0.73 16.91 -3.89
N MET A 312 1.03 15.64 -3.57
CA MET A 312 2.11 15.29 -2.66
C MET A 312 3.51 15.62 -3.20
N ASN A 313 3.66 15.81 -4.51
CA ASN A 313 4.91 16.25 -5.16
C ASN A 313 5.08 17.75 -5.09
N GLU A 314 4.09 18.46 -5.63
CA GLU A 314 4.15 19.91 -5.76
C GLU A 314 3.88 20.61 -4.43
N LYS A 315 3.42 19.84 -3.42
CA LYS A 315 3.00 20.34 -2.11
C LYS A 315 2.01 21.48 -2.26
N HIS A 316 1.02 21.26 -3.11
CA HIS A 316 0.06 22.26 -3.53
C HIS A 316 -1.36 21.71 -3.48
N LEU A 317 -2.31 22.54 -3.09
CA LEU A 317 -3.73 22.20 -3.02
C LEU A 317 -4.45 22.76 -4.25
N SER A 318 -5.22 21.94 -4.96
CA SER A 318 -5.98 22.37 -6.13
C SER A 318 -7.07 23.38 -5.78
N ASP A 319 -7.70 23.98 -6.79
CA ASP A 319 -8.95 24.74 -6.61
C ASP A 319 -10.07 23.87 -6.00
N PHE A 320 -11.06 24.54 -5.39
CA PHE A 320 -12.29 23.91 -4.91
C PHE A 320 -13.15 23.43 -6.09
N TYR A 321 -13.38 22.11 -6.17
CA TYR A 321 -14.27 21.51 -7.17
C TYR A 321 -15.72 21.40 -6.69
#